data_AF-A0A966BBU9-F1
#
_entry.id   AF-A0A966BBU9-F1
#
_cell.length_a   1.000
_cell.length_b   1.000
_cell.length_c   1.000
_cell.angle_alpha   90.00
_cell.angle_beta   90.00
_cell.angle_gamma   90.00
#
_symmetry.space_group_name_H-M   'P 1'
#
loop_
_entity.id
_entity.type
_entity.pdbx_description
1 polymer ?
#
loop_
_entity_poly.entity_id
_entity_poly.type
_entity_poly.pdbx_seq_one_letter_code
_entity_poly.pdbx_strand_id
1 'polypeptide(L)'
;AVSGRGFDARISTEYDTTLPDSACVYCGNCIAVCPTGAIQWKTEYDLREADEWRPDDQEVTRTVCSYCGVGCNLELHTQDEKIIKVTSPADHSVTNGHLCIKGRFGWKYVQPD
;
A
#
# COMPACT_ATOMS: atom_id res chain seq x y z
N ALA A 1 12.65 -6.07 -9.16
CA ALA A 1 13.91 -6.28 -9.88
C ALA A 1 14.26 -5.04 -10.69
N VAL A 2 15.43 -5.01 -11.33
CA VAL A 2 15.79 -3.96 -12.32
C VAL A 2 15.97 -4.64 -13.67
N SER A 3 15.32 -4.11 -14.70
CA SER A 3 15.49 -4.51 -16.10
C SER A 3 16.21 -3.40 -16.87
N GLY A 4 17.01 -3.76 -17.88
CA GLY A 4 17.84 -2.81 -18.64
C GLY A 4 19.09 -2.34 -17.89
N ARG A 5 19.83 -1.39 -18.50
CA ARG A 5 21.06 -0.79 -17.96
C ARG A 5 21.19 0.67 -18.42
N GLY A 6 21.98 1.48 -17.71
CA GLY A 6 22.19 2.88 -18.06
C GLY A 6 20.89 3.69 -18.02
N PHE A 7 20.65 4.54 -19.02
CA PHE A 7 19.42 5.33 -19.12
C PHE A 7 18.18 4.49 -19.40
N ASP A 8 18.32 3.25 -19.86
CA ASP A 8 17.20 2.33 -20.11
C ASP A 8 16.84 1.47 -18.89
N ALA A 9 17.52 1.67 -17.76
CA ALA A 9 17.27 0.93 -16.53
C ALA A 9 15.91 1.32 -15.93
N ARG A 10 15.08 0.32 -15.63
CA ARG A 10 13.75 0.48 -15.03
C ARG A 10 13.50 -0.53 -13.93
N ILE A 11 12.72 -0.14 -12.92
CA ILE A 11 12.19 -1.09 -11.94
C ILE A 11 11.15 -1.96 -12.65
N SER A 12 11.29 -3.28 -12.54
CA SER A 12 10.41 -4.26 -13.19
C SER A 12 10.26 -5.52 -12.32
N THR A 13 9.42 -6.46 -12.74
CA THR A 13 9.39 -7.81 -12.16
C THR A 13 10.64 -8.60 -12.59
N GLU A 14 10.84 -9.78 -12.01
CA GLU A 14 11.82 -10.72 -12.53
C GLU A 14 11.53 -11.06 -14.00
N TYR A 15 12.60 -11.20 -14.79
CA TYR A 15 12.57 -11.44 -16.24
C TYR A 15 11.76 -10.43 -17.08
N ASP A 16 11.42 -9.26 -16.52
CA ASP A 16 10.68 -8.20 -17.22
C ASP A 16 9.31 -8.66 -17.77
N THR A 17 8.66 -9.56 -17.02
CA THR A 17 7.31 -10.03 -17.33
C THR A 17 6.22 -9.12 -16.72
N THR A 18 4.96 -9.43 -16.95
CA THR A 18 3.85 -8.69 -16.32
C THR A 18 3.70 -9.10 -14.85
N LEU A 19 3.07 -8.24 -14.02
CA LEU A 19 2.79 -8.59 -12.62
C LEU A 19 2.03 -9.93 -12.47
N PRO A 20 0.97 -10.23 -13.26
CA PRO A 20 0.30 -11.53 -13.25
C PRO A 20 1.18 -12.74 -13.56
N ASP A 21 2.16 -12.56 -14.44
CA ASP A 21 3.05 -13.63 -14.87
C ASP A 21 4.31 -13.74 -13.99
N SER A 22 4.43 -12.89 -12.98
CA SER A 22 5.54 -12.86 -12.02
C SER A 22 5.24 -13.64 -10.74
N ALA A 23 6.25 -13.82 -9.89
CA ALA A 23 6.15 -14.37 -8.55
C ALA A 23 5.52 -13.37 -7.54
N CYS A 24 5.06 -12.20 -7.98
CA CYS A 24 4.44 -11.22 -7.11
C CYS A 24 3.14 -11.76 -6.50
N VAL A 25 3.05 -11.70 -5.16
CA VAL A 25 1.86 -12.12 -4.40
C VAL A 25 0.92 -10.95 -4.08
N TYR A 26 1.09 -9.80 -4.73
CA TYR A 26 0.27 -8.60 -4.56
C TYR A 26 0.17 -8.09 -3.10
N CYS A 27 1.23 -8.28 -2.31
CA CYS A 27 1.25 -7.83 -0.92
C CYS A 27 1.36 -6.31 -0.75
N GLY A 28 1.79 -5.59 -1.79
CA GLY A 28 1.87 -4.12 -1.81
C GLY A 28 2.89 -3.51 -0.84
N ASN A 29 3.84 -4.29 -0.29
CA ASN A 29 4.89 -3.71 0.55
C ASN A 29 5.82 -2.76 -0.21
N CYS A 30 5.96 -2.94 -1.54
CA CYS A 30 6.65 -1.98 -2.41
C CYS A 30 5.98 -0.59 -2.42
N ILE A 31 4.66 -0.52 -2.34
CA ILE A 31 3.90 0.75 -2.22
C ILE A 31 4.24 1.46 -0.91
N ALA A 32 4.38 0.71 0.18
CA ALA A 32 4.63 1.28 1.51
C ALA A 32 6.01 1.93 1.65
N VAL A 33 6.98 1.49 0.86
CA VAL A 33 8.37 1.94 0.96
C VAL A 33 8.81 2.83 -0.20
N CYS A 34 7.96 3.05 -1.21
CA CYS A 34 8.32 3.84 -2.38
C CYS A 34 8.46 5.32 -1.99
N PRO A 35 9.66 5.90 -2.04
CA PRO A 35 9.87 7.27 -1.57
C PRO A 35 9.46 8.33 -2.60
N THR A 36 9.30 7.94 -3.87
CA THR A 36 9.03 8.84 -5.00
C THR A 36 7.58 8.82 -5.47
N GLY A 37 6.75 7.90 -4.97
CA GLY A 37 5.39 7.69 -5.47
C GLY A 37 5.30 7.03 -6.85
N ALA A 38 6.41 6.49 -7.39
CA ALA A 38 6.41 5.75 -8.65
C ALA A 38 5.45 4.54 -8.62
N ILE A 39 5.28 3.95 -7.44
CA ILE A 39 4.17 3.05 -7.14
C ILE A 39 3.49 3.54 -5.86
N GLN A 40 2.17 3.70 -5.91
CA GLN A 40 1.40 4.35 -4.85
C GLN A 40 0.01 3.70 -4.71
N TRP A 41 -0.74 4.11 -3.69
CA TRP A 41 -2.12 3.67 -3.51
C TRP A 41 -3.00 4.26 -4.61
N LYS A 42 -3.90 3.43 -5.16
CA LYS A 42 -4.82 3.89 -6.22
C LYS A 42 -5.70 5.06 -5.74
N THR A 43 -6.25 4.96 -4.55
CA THR A 43 -7.04 6.02 -3.90
C THR A 43 -6.24 7.30 -3.67
N GLU A 44 -4.97 7.21 -3.24
CA GLU A 44 -4.11 8.39 -3.11
C GLU A 44 -3.82 9.01 -4.49
N TYR A 45 -3.51 8.19 -5.49
CA TYR A 45 -3.30 8.65 -6.87
C TYR A 45 -4.54 9.36 -7.42
N ASP A 46 -5.72 8.73 -7.31
CA ASP A 46 -6.98 9.26 -7.83
C ASP A 46 -7.33 10.60 -7.14
N LEU A 47 -7.12 10.72 -5.82
CA LEU A 47 -7.33 11.98 -5.08
C LEU A 47 -6.34 13.07 -5.49
N ARG A 48 -5.08 12.73 -5.76
CA ARG A 48 -4.06 13.69 -6.21
C ARG A 48 -4.36 14.20 -7.62
N GLU A 49 -4.76 13.33 -8.53
CA GLU A 49 -5.19 13.72 -9.89
C GLU A 49 -6.41 14.65 -9.88
N ALA A 50 -7.30 14.47 -8.90
CA ALA A 50 -8.49 15.31 -8.72
C ALA A 50 -8.22 16.63 -7.95
N ASP A 51 -6.98 16.88 -7.49
CA ASP A 51 -6.65 17.98 -6.56
C ASP A 51 -7.46 17.93 -5.24
N GLU A 52 -7.86 16.72 -4.82
CA GLU A 52 -8.64 16.45 -3.62
C GLU A 52 -7.80 15.81 -2.50
N TRP A 53 -6.50 15.60 -2.73
CA TRP A 53 -5.58 15.07 -1.72
C TRP A 53 -5.26 16.12 -0.65
N ARG A 54 -5.86 15.98 0.54
CA ARG A 54 -5.73 16.92 1.66
C ARG A 54 -5.07 16.23 2.86
N PRO A 55 -3.73 16.14 2.90
CA PRO A 55 -3.03 15.40 3.94
C PRO A 55 -3.24 15.98 5.34
N ASP A 56 -3.47 17.28 5.45
CA ASP A 56 -3.70 17.95 6.73
C ASP A 56 -5.08 17.63 7.33
N ASP A 57 -6.04 17.18 6.51
CA ASP A 57 -7.38 16.77 6.93
C ASP A 57 -7.46 15.27 7.26
N GLN A 58 -6.36 14.53 7.09
CA GLN A 58 -6.36 13.08 7.24
C GLN A 58 -6.23 12.66 8.70
N GLU A 59 -7.07 11.72 9.12
CA GLU A 59 -6.96 11.09 10.42
C GLU A 59 -6.30 9.71 10.29
N VAL A 60 -5.46 9.37 11.26
CA VAL A 60 -4.82 8.06 11.35
C VAL A 60 -5.32 7.32 12.58
N THR A 61 -6.12 6.28 12.35
CA THR A 61 -6.65 5.42 13.42
C THR A 61 -5.87 4.12 13.50
N ARG A 62 -5.26 3.83 14.66
CA ARG A 62 -4.57 2.57 14.91
C ARG A 62 -5.54 1.48 15.39
N THR A 63 -5.49 0.32 14.76
CA THR A 63 -6.35 -0.83 15.11
C THR A 63 -5.61 -2.16 14.87
N VAL A 64 -6.28 -3.28 15.13
CA VAL A 64 -5.73 -4.63 14.91
C VAL A 64 -6.43 -5.27 13.72
N CYS A 65 -5.65 -5.89 12.84
CA CYS A 65 -6.14 -6.63 11.69
C CYS A 65 -6.97 -7.85 12.14
N SER A 66 -8.22 -7.94 11.67
CA SER A 66 -9.16 -9.02 12.02
C SER A 66 -9.12 -10.23 11.07
N TYR A 67 -8.23 -10.23 10.06
CA TYR A 67 -8.24 -11.24 9.00
C TYR A 67 -7.68 -12.62 9.41
N CYS A 68 -6.77 -12.67 10.37
CA CYS A 68 -6.18 -13.91 10.87
C CYS A 68 -5.65 -13.74 12.30
N GLY A 69 -5.20 -14.84 12.92
CA GLY A 69 -4.71 -14.84 14.30
C GLY A 69 -3.35 -14.18 14.56
N VAL A 70 -2.71 -13.56 13.57
CA VAL A 70 -1.40 -12.89 13.75
C VAL A 70 -1.53 -11.59 14.54
N GLY A 71 -2.66 -10.87 14.40
CA GLY A 71 -2.89 -9.61 15.12
C GLY A 71 -1.97 -8.47 14.68
N CYS A 72 -1.74 -8.30 13.38
CA CYS A 72 -0.98 -7.16 12.84
C CYS A 72 -1.64 -5.83 13.23
N ASN A 73 -0.84 -4.84 13.67
CA ASN A 73 -1.35 -3.47 13.85
C ASN A 73 -1.53 -2.81 12.49
N LEU A 74 -2.68 -2.18 12.30
CA LEU A 74 -3.03 -1.38 11.14
C LEU A 74 -3.10 0.09 11.54
N GLU A 75 -2.71 0.95 10.62
CA GLU A 75 -2.96 2.38 10.66
C GLU A 75 -3.88 2.70 9.49
N LEU A 76 -5.14 2.99 9.80
CA LEU A 76 -6.15 3.38 8.81
C LEU A 76 -6.03 4.88 8.59
N HIS A 77 -5.70 5.29 7.37
CA HIS A 77 -5.69 6.69 6.96
C HIS A 77 -7.07 7.00 6.36
N THR A 78 -7.74 7.99 6.92
CA THR A 78 -9.09 8.38 6.49
C THR A 78 -9.13 9.85 6.06
N GLN A 79 -9.87 10.12 4.99
CA GLN A 79 -10.22 11.47 4.52
C GLN A 79 -11.69 11.43 4.14
N ASP A 80 -12.48 12.44 4.54
CA ASP A 80 -13.92 12.51 4.22
C ASP A 80 -14.67 11.24 4.64
N GLU A 81 -14.38 10.73 5.84
CA GLU A 81 -14.94 9.48 6.41
C GLU A 81 -14.68 8.21 5.57
N LYS A 82 -13.80 8.29 4.57
CA LYS A 82 -13.41 7.15 3.72
C LYS A 82 -12.00 6.70 4.03
N ILE A 83 -11.78 5.40 4.05
CA ILE A 83 -10.43 4.81 4.13
C ILE A 83 -9.75 5.06 2.78
N ILE A 84 -8.62 5.75 2.82
CA ILE A 84 -7.84 6.10 1.63
C ILE A 84 -6.54 5.28 1.52
N LYS A 85 -5.97 4.80 2.62
CA LYS A 85 -4.87 3.83 2.61
C LYS A 85 -4.70 3.17 3.98
N VAL A 86 -3.98 2.05 4.01
CA VAL A 86 -3.68 1.32 5.25
C VAL A 86 -2.19 1.00 5.37
N THR A 87 -1.55 1.52 6.40
CA THR A 87 -0.15 1.25 6.74
C THR A 87 -0.05 0.40 8.02
N SER A 88 1.18 0.09 8.42
CA SER A 88 1.50 -0.52 9.70
C SER A 88 2.67 0.28 10.29
N PRO A 89 2.73 0.45 11.63
CA PRO A 89 3.87 1.11 12.26
C PRO A 89 5.15 0.31 11.99
N ALA A 90 6.22 1.02 11.62
CA ALA A 90 7.51 0.43 11.29
C ALA A 90 8.21 -0.17 12.53
N ASP A 91 7.91 0.34 13.72
CA ASP A 91 8.47 -0.02 15.01
C ASP A 91 7.65 -1.08 15.77
N HIS A 92 6.63 -1.68 15.14
CA HIS A 92 5.77 -2.66 15.80
C HIS A 92 6.34 -4.08 15.77
N SER A 93 6.36 -4.76 16.92
CA SER A 93 7.00 -6.06 17.14
C SER A 93 6.46 -7.21 16.28
N VAL A 94 5.21 -7.13 15.81
CA VAL A 94 4.57 -8.20 15.04
C VAL A 94 4.95 -8.15 13.55
N THR A 95 5.01 -6.96 12.96
CA THR A 95 5.08 -6.79 11.50
C THR A 95 6.22 -5.91 11.02
N ASN A 96 6.78 -5.04 11.86
CA ASN A 96 7.79 -4.04 11.47
C ASN A 96 7.39 -3.30 10.18
N GLY A 97 6.15 -2.79 10.11
CA GLY A 97 5.61 -2.08 8.95
C GLY A 97 5.09 -2.95 7.79
N HIS A 98 5.34 -4.26 7.79
CA HIS A 98 4.90 -5.15 6.72
C HIS A 98 3.45 -5.57 6.87
N LEU A 99 2.73 -5.65 5.76
CA LEU A 99 1.38 -6.21 5.72
C LEU A 99 1.27 -7.22 4.58
N CYS A 100 0.45 -8.25 4.78
CA CYS A 100 -0.01 -9.10 3.69
C CYS A 100 -1.11 -8.37 2.90
N ILE A 101 -1.50 -8.94 1.75
CA ILE A 101 -2.57 -8.39 0.91
C ILE A 101 -3.87 -8.10 1.69
N LYS A 102 -4.23 -8.95 2.67
CA LYS A 102 -5.45 -8.80 3.47
C LYS A 102 -5.37 -7.63 4.44
N GLY A 103 -4.25 -7.48 5.16
CA GLY A 103 -4.06 -6.34 6.06
C GLY A 103 -3.96 -5.02 5.31
N ARG A 104 -3.36 -5.04 4.11
CA ARG A 104 -3.11 -3.84 3.32
C ARG A 104 -4.32 -3.36 2.51
N PHE A 105 -5.01 -4.27 1.83
CA PHE A 105 -6.09 -3.93 0.89
C PHE A 105 -7.44 -4.50 1.29
N GLY A 106 -7.48 -5.36 2.29
CA GLY A 106 -8.70 -6.05 2.69
C GLY A 106 -9.77 -5.13 3.21
N TRP A 107 -9.47 -3.88 3.60
CA TRP A 107 -10.47 -2.89 4.06
C TRP A 107 -11.55 -2.56 3.01
N LYS A 108 -11.30 -2.81 1.71
CA LYS A 108 -12.28 -2.60 0.63
C LYS A 108 -13.62 -3.34 0.86
N TYR A 109 -13.65 -4.39 1.66
CA TYR A 109 -14.92 -5.08 1.99
C TYR A 109 -15.93 -4.22 2.78
N VAL A 110 -15.47 -3.23 3.55
CA VAL A 110 -16.36 -2.28 4.28
C VAL A 110 -16.61 -1.00 3.50
N GLN A 111 -15.84 -0.77 2.44
CA GLN A 111 -15.98 0.35 1.52
C GLN A 111 -15.86 -0.18 0.09
N PRO A 112 -16.88 -0.91 -0.41
CA PRO A 112 -16.91 -1.40 -1.77
C PRO A 112 -16.94 -0.23 -2.75
N ASP A 113 -16.34 -0.44 -3.92
CA ASP A 113 -16.22 0.55 -4.99
C ASP A 113 -17.60 0.99 -5.53
#